data_AF-A0A238LC95-F1
#
_entry.id   AF-A0A238LC95-F1
#
_cell.length_a   1.000
_cell.length_b   1.000
_cell.length_c   1.000
_cell.angle_alpha   90.00
_cell.angle_beta   90.00
_cell.angle_gamma   90.00
#
_symmetry.space_group_name_H-M   'P 1'
#
loop_
_entity.id
_entity.type
_entity.pdbx_description
1 polymer ?
#
loop_
_entity_poly.entity_id
_entity_poly.type
_entity_poly.pdbx_seq_one_letter_code
_entity_poly.pdbx_strand_id
1 'polypeptide(L)'
;MIVEIPQITPAFIAVSIHAHEVRRTTYILPRTVAILTNTSEAYWDALQASGKGPQLVHDHDYEWYVLAEVQEWLDANVCSDRGTRHD
;
A
#
# COMPACT_ATOMS: atom_id res chain seq x y z
N MET A 1 -1.87 21.41 -0.82
CA MET A 1 -2.00 19.96 -1.06
C MET A 1 -0.85 19.30 -0.30
N ILE A 2 -1.14 18.56 0.76
CA ILE A 2 -0.09 17.85 1.49
C ILE A 2 0.32 16.68 0.60
N VAL A 3 1.57 16.67 0.15
CA VAL A 3 2.14 15.55 -0.60
C VAL A 3 2.63 14.55 0.43
N GLU A 4 1.75 13.63 0.84
CA GLU A 4 2.14 12.48 1.66
C GLU A 4 2.86 11.47 0.76
N ILE A 5 4.05 11.03 1.17
CA ILE A 5 4.81 9.97 0.48
C ILE A 5 4.67 8.71 1.33
N PRO A 6 3.95 7.67 0.88
CA PRO A 6 3.79 6.45 1.64
C PRO A 6 5.15 5.79 1.87
N GLN A 7 5.35 5.18 3.04
CA GLN A 7 6.61 4.55 3.42
C GLN A 7 6.41 3.08 3.77
N ILE A 8 7.34 2.22 3.38
CA ILE A 8 7.36 0.83 3.88
C ILE A 8 7.84 0.85 5.34
N THR A 9 6.92 0.66 6.29
CA THR A 9 7.26 0.64 7.73
C THR A 9 7.76 -0.75 8.17
N PRO A 10 8.47 -0.85 9.32
CA PRO A 10 8.81 -2.15 9.90
C PRO A 10 7.57 -3.04 10.17
N ALA A 11 6.42 -2.42 10.50
CA ALA A 11 5.17 -3.14 10.66
C ALA A 11 4.67 -3.74 9.34
N PHE A 12 4.77 -2.98 8.23
CA PHE A 12 4.48 -3.49 6.89
C PHE A 12 5.36 -4.70 6.55
N ILE A 13 6.67 -4.60 6.81
CA ILE A 13 7.64 -5.68 6.58
C ILE A 13 7.32 -6.92 7.44
N ALA A 14 6.95 -6.74 8.71
CA ALA A 14 6.62 -7.84 9.61
C ALA A 14 5.41 -8.66 9.12
N VAL A 15 4.37 -7.99 8.61
CA VAL A 15 3.21 -8.65 8.00
C VAL A 15 3.61 -9.36 6.69
N SER A 16 4.54 -8.77 5.91
CA SER A 16 5.04 -9.39 4.67
C SER A 16 5.96 -10.61 4.91
N ILE A 17 6.74 -10.68 6.00
CA ILE A 17 7.72 -11.77 6.24
C ILE A 17 7.06 -13.07 6.70
N HIS A 18 6.00 -13.01 7.52
CA HIS A 18 5.29 -14.23 7.99
C HIS A 18 4.47 -14.95 6.92
N ALA A 19 4.43 -14.43 5.70
CA ALA A 19 3.49 -14.82 4.67
C ALA A 19 4.13 -15.29 3.36
N HIS A 20 5.35 -15.83 3.32
CA HIS A 20 6.01 -16.15 2.04
C HIS A 20 5.19 -17.10 1.12
N GLU A 21 4.31 -17.94 1.69
CA GLU A 21 3.28 -18.71 0.95
C GLU A 21 1.87 -18.08 1.00
N VAL A 22 1.60 -17.15 1.93
CA VAL A 22 0.28 -16.51 2.17
C VAL A 22 0.14 -15.14 1.48
N ARG A 23 1.21 -14.57 0.91
CA ARG A 23 1.29 -13.22 0.31
C ARG A 23 0.23 -12.95 -0.76
N ARG A 24 -0.26 -13.98 -1.45
CA ARG A 24 -1.34 -13.84 -2.46
C ARG A 24 -2.75 -13.82 -1.87
N THR A 25 -2.90 -13.97 -0.56
CA THR A 25 -4.20 -14.19 0.11
C THR A 25 -4.39 -13.33 1.38
N THR A 26 -3.42 -12.47 1.72
CA THR A 26 -3.58 -11.56 2.86
C THR A 26 -4.35 -10.32 2.45
N TYR A 27 -5.58 -10.22 2.97
CA TYR A 27 -6.43 -9.05 2.83
C TYR A 27 -6.24 -8.10 4.00
N ILE A 28 -6.13 -6.81 3.73
CA ILE A 28 -5.96 -5.76 4.72
C ILE A 28 -6.99 -4.66 4.51
N LEU A 29 -7.55 -4.15 5.62
CA LEU A 29 -8.51 -3.07 5.58
C LEU A 29 -7.85 -1.76 5.11
N PRO A 30 -8.58 -0.86 4.42
CA PRO A 30 -8.07 0.44 3.99
C PRO A 30 -7.40 1.24 5.12
N ARG A 31 -8.05 1.34 6.29
CA ARG A 31 -7.48 1.98 7.48
C ARG A 31 -6.14 1.38 7.91
N THR A 32 -5.96 0.08 7.72
CA THR A 32 -4.76 -0.64 8.10
C THR A 32 -3.63 -0.33 7.13
N VAL A 33 -3.92 -0.19 5.83
CA VAL A 33 -2.92 0.27 4.85
C VAL A 33 -2.36 1.63 5.26
N ALA A 34 -3.22 2.59 5.58
CA ALA A 34 -2.81 3.93 5.98
C ALA A 34 -1.83 3.91 7.17
N ILE A 35 -2.12 3.10 8.20
CA ILE A 35 -1.23 2.90 9.35
C ILE A 35 0.09 2.25 8.92
N LEU A 36 0.02 1.17 8.14
CA LEU A 36 1.20 0.43 7.71
C LEU A 36 2.10 1.25 6.77
N THR A 37 1.55 2.25 6.06
CA THR A 37 2.31 3.13 5.16
C THR A 37 2.62 4.50 5.74
N ASN A 38 2.24 4.75 7.01
CA ASN A 38 2.37 6.03 7.69
C ASN A 38 1.77 7.22 6.90
N THR A 39 0.56 7.02 6.38
CA THR A 39 -0.22 8.02 5.64
C THR A 39 -1.62 8.17 6.24
N SER A 40 -2.33 9.22 5.84
CA SER A 40 -3.75 9.37 6.16
C SER A 40 -4.65 8.42 5.35
N GLU A 41 -5.86 8.13 5.86
CA GLU A 41 -6.90 7.42 5.08
C GLU A 41 -7.33 8.24 3.87
N ALA A 42 -7.45 9.56 4.04
CA ALA A 42 -7.81 10.50 2.98
C ALA A 42 -6.83 10.48 1.79
N TYR A 43 -5.55 10.18 2.03
CA TYR A 43 -4.57 9.97 0.96
C TYR A 43 -4.97 8.78 0.08
N TRP A 44 -5.32 7.65 0.68
CA TRP A 44 -5.72 6.44 -0.05
C TRP A 44 -7.08 6.61 -0.73
N ASP A 45 -8.03 7.31 -0.12
CA ASP A 45 -9.31 7.66 -0.76
C ASP A 45 -9.09 8.52 -2.01
N ALA A 46 -8.25 9.55 -1.92
CA ALA A 46 -7.93 10.43 -3.05
C ALA A 46 -7.19 9.66 -4.16
N LEU A 47 -6.32 8.72 -3.77
CA LEU A 47 -5.60 7.84 -4.67
C LEU A 47 -6.59 6.95 -5.45
N GLN A 48 -7.50 6.24 -4.77
CA GLN A 48 -8.56 5.45 -5.40
C GLN A 48 -9.48 6.28 -6.31
N ALA A 49 -9.94 7.46 -5.84
CA ALA A 49 -10.78 8.35 -6.63
C ALA A 49 -10.09 8.83 -7.92
N SER A 50 -8.76 8.90 -7.92
CA SER A 50 -7.96 9.25 -9.09
C SER A 50 -7.68 8.09 -10.05
N GLY A 51 -8.09 6.87 -9.69
CA GLY A 51 -7.80 5.64 -10.46
C GLY A 51 -6.32 5.27 -10.47
N LYS A 52 -5.53 5.82 -9.55
CA LYS A 52 -4.10 5.53 -9.38
C LYS A 52 -4.00 4.81 -8.05
N GLY A 53 -3.32 3.68 -7.95
CA GLY A 53 -3.23 2.93 -6.69
C GLY A 53 -3.37 1.43 -6.88
N PRO A 54 -3.15 0.64 -5.82
CA PRO A 54 -3.47 -0.78 -5.82
C PRO A 54 -4.98 -0.98 -5.91
N GLN A 55 -5.41 -2.12 -6.45
CA GLN A 55 -6.82 -2.41 -6.62
C GLN A 55 -7.50 -2.61 -5.26
N LEU A 56 -8.63 -1.92 -5.06
CA LEU A 56 -9.51 -2.19 -3.95
C LEU A 56 -10.46 -3.33 -4.33
N VAL A 57 -10.47 -4.39 -3.52
CA VAL A 57 -11.37 -5.53 -3.67
C VAL A 57 -12.63 -5.26 -2.87
N HIS A 58 -13.78 -5.29 -3.55
CA HIS A 58 -15.09 -5.18 -2.94
C HIS A 58 -15.71 -6.58 -2.80
N ASP A 59 -16.03 -6.98 -1.58
CA ASP A 59 -16.78 -8.20 -1.29
C ASP A 59 -17.97 -7.84 -0.39
N HIS A 60 -19.18 -7.90 -0.97
CA HIS A 60 -20.41 -7.45 -0.32
C HIS A 60 -20.32 -6.00 0.22
N ASP A 61 -20.38 -5.84 1.54
CA ASP A 61 -20.30 -4.57 2.27
C ASP A 61 -18.89 -4.24 2.77
N TYR A 62 -17.88 -5.03 2.36
CA TYR A 62 -16.51 -4.88 2.82
C TYR A 62 -15.54 -4.54 1.69
N GLU A 63 -14.53 -3.78 2.09
CA GLU A 63 -13.48 -3.28 1.21
C GLU A 63 -12.12 -3.70 1.76
N TRP A 64 -11.30 -4.27 0.89
CA TRP A 64 -9.99 -4.80 1.27
C TRP A 64 -8.96 -4.52 0.19
N TYR A 65 -7.72 -4.33 0.61
CA TYR A 65 -6.57 -4.41 -0.27
C TYR A 65 -5.92 -5.78 -0.18
N VAL A 66 -5.37 -6.27 -1.29
CA VAL A 66 -4.44 -7.39 -1.26
C VAL A 66 -3.06 -6.86 -0.90
N LEU A 67 -2.48 -7.35 0.20
CA LEU A 67 -1.20 -6.83 0.72
C LEU A 67 -0.08 -6.89 -0.33
N ALA A 68 -0.02 -7.95 -1.14
CA ALA A 68 0.97 -8.06 -2.21
C ALA A 68 0.82 -6.96 -3.26
N GLU A 69 -0.40 -6.66 -3.70
CA GLU A 69 -0.63 -5.60 -4.70
C GLU A 69 -0.28 -4.22 -4.16
N VAL A 70 -0.56 -3.96 -2.88
CA VAL A 70 -0.12 -2.73 -2.20
C VAL A 70 1.41 -2.66 -2.18
N GLN A 71 2.08 -3.77 -1.86
CA GLN A 71 3.54 -3.82 -1.82
C GLN A 71 4.16 -3.61 -3.21
N GLU A 72 3.63 -4.26 -4.25
CA GLU A 72 4.08 -4.08 -5.64
C GLU A 72 3.87 -2.64 -6.11
N TRP A 73 2.72 -2.04 -5.78
CA TRP A 73 2.45 -0.65 -6.10
C TRP A 73 3.41 0.31 -5.40
N LEU A 74 3.67 0.09 -4.09
CA LEU A 74 4.64 0.89 -3.33
C LEU A 74 6.05 0.75 -3.90
N ASP A 75 6.47 -0.45 -4.30
CA ASP A 75 7.79 -0.65 -4.91
C ASP A 75 7.91 0.12 -6.24
N ALA A 76 6.90 0.01 -7.11
CA ALA A 76 6.90 0.71 -8.39
C ALA A 76 6.89 2.26 -8.25
N ASN A 77 6.15 2.79 -7.27
CA ASN A 77 5.84 4.23 -7.18
C ASN A 77 6.63 4.98 -6.09
N VAL A 78 7.14 4.29 -5.07
CA VAL A 78 7.86 4.89 -3.95
C VAL A 78 9.33 4.49 -3.95
N CYS A 79 9.67 3.21 -4.20
CA CYS A 79 11.07 2.78 -4.24
C CYS A 79 11.84 3.39 -5.43
N SER A 80 11.16 3.73 -6.52
CA SER A 80 11.76 4.44 -7.66
C SER A 80 12.31 5.84 -7.32
N ASP A 81 11.86 6.47 -6.23
CA ASP A 81 12.39 7.78 -5.78
C ASP A 81 13.78 7.68 -5.11
N ARG A 82 14.23 6.47 -4.75
CA ARG A 82 15.61 6.25 -4.25
C ARG A 82 16.65 6.03 -5.36
N GLY A 83 16.25 6.09 -6.64
CA GLY A 83 17.06 5.65 -7.77
C GLY A 83 17.68 6.73 -8.68
N THR A 84 17.54 8.03 -8.37
CA THR A 84 18.19 9.10 -9.17
C THR A 84 19.29 9.81 -8.37
N ARG A 85 20.31 9.06 -7.96
CA ARG A 85 21.64 9.64 -7.82
C ARG A 85 22.41 9.27 -9.09
N HIS A 86 22.58 10.27 -9.96
CA HIS A 86 23.50 10.28 -11.09
C HIS A 86 24.83 9.60 -10.70
N ASP A 87 25.30 8.70 -11.56
CA ASP A 87 26.72 8.54 -11.88
C ASP A 87 26.85 8.37 -13.39
#